data_AF-A0A7J2JRR9-F1
#
_entry.id   AF-A0A7J2JRR9-F1
#
_cell.length_a   1.000
_cell.length_b   1.000
_cell.length_c   1.000
_cell.angle_alpha   90.00
_cell.angle_beta   90.00
_cell.angle_gamma   90.00
#
_symmetry.space_group_name_H-M   'P 1'
#
loop_
_entity.id
_entity.type
_entity.pdbx_description
1 polymer ?
#
loop_
_entity_poly.entity_id
_entity_poly.type
_entity_poly.pdbx_seq_one_letter_code
_entity_poly.pdbx_strand_id
1 'polypeptide(L)'
;MQMWGRKRIGVAALAFVLTVLLLPLGTISAQPRKGPAVDEVIVETRATGEVAVGDVATGRLDFYAKSLAPTVYEGLPEYLKENLRLIPNAGGTWEITLNPYYEEGTPYLVNVEGKTYFNPFAIRKVRFALNYLINRKYLVDEVLKGGGEVAYSPIAPSHPAYKYFEDIFKNWGFTPEGNEELALQMIDEALTEAAELLGGRLKK
;
A
#
# COMPACT_ATOMS: atom_id res chain seq x y z
N MET A 1 -34.67 27.55 69.90
CA MET A 1 -33.87 28.59 69.21
C MET A 1 -33.16 27.95 68.00
N GLN A 2 -33.90 27.59 66.95
CA GLN A 2 -33.41 26.68 65.89
C GLN A 2 -33.92 27.09 64.49
N MET A 3 -34.01 28.39 64.21
CA MET A 3 -34.56 28.93 62.95
C MET A 3 -33.61 29.85 62.17
N TRP A 4 -32.44 30.20 62.70
CA TRP A 4 -31.54 31.18 62.07
C TRP A 4 -30.58 30.56 61.01
N GLY A 5 -30.09 29.34 61.23
CA GLY A 5 -29.14 28.68 60.32
C GLY A 5 -29.77 28.12 59.03
N ARG A 6 -30.96 27.51 59.13
CA ARG A 6 -31.66 26.90 57.97
C ARG A 6 -32.10 27.92 56.92
N LYS A 7 -32.50 29.13 57.33
CA LYS A 7 -32.89 30.20 56.40
C LYS A 7 -31.70 30.73 55.58
N ARG A 8 -30.51 30.83 56.18
CA ARG A 8 -29.29 31.29 55.48
C ARG A 8 -28.76 30.28 54.48
N ILE A 9 -28.84 28.98 54.80
CA ILE A 9 -28.48 27.90 53.87
C ILE A 9 -29.48 27.84 52.71
N GLY A 10 -30.78 28.02 52.98
CA GLY A 10 -31.81 28.08 51.94
C GLY A 10 -31.64 29.28 50.99
N VAL A 11 -31.30 30.45 51.52
CA VAL A 11 -31.03 31.66 50.70
C VAL A 11 -29.74 31.52 49.90
N ALA A 12 -28.68 30.95 50.48
CA ALA A 12 -27.43 30.70 49.75
C ALA A 12 -27.60 29.63 48.66
N ALA A 13 -28.35 28.56 48.93
CA ALA A 13 -28.66 27.53 47.95
C ALA A 13 -29.55 28.07 46.82
N LEU A 14 -30.54 28.91 47.15
CA LEU A 14 -31.40 29.55 46.16
C LEU A 14 -30.60 30.56 45.31
N ALA A 15 -29.72 31.35 45.93
CA ALA A 15 -28.83 32.26 45.23
C ALA A 15 -27.88 31.52 44.30
N PHE A 16 -27.31 30.38 44.73
CA PHE A 16 -26.44 29.52 43.92
C PHE A 16 -27.19 28.89 42.73
N VAL A 17 -28.40 28.39 42.95
CA VAL A 17 -29.25 27.84 41.87
C VAL A 17 -29.64 28.94 40.88
N LEU A 18 -29.97 30.15 41.34
CA LEU A 18 -30.22 31.31 40.49
C LEU A 18 -28.98 31.76 39.72
N THR A 19 -27.78 31.67 40.31
CA THR A 19 -26.53 31.99 39.59
C THR A 19 -26.20 30.96 38.53
N VAL A 20 -26.44 29.67 38.80
CA VAL A 20 -26.26 28.60 37.80
C VAL A 20 -27.30 28.69 36.67
N LEU A 21 -28.53 29.12 36.96
CA LEU A 21 -29.57 29.36 35.96
C LEU A 21 -29.36 30.63 35.14
N LEU A 22 -28.63 31.62 35.68
CA LEU A 22 -28.25 32.87 35.00
C LEU A 22 -26.89 32.78 34.29
N LEU A 23 -26.18 31.65 34.37
CA LEU A 23 -25.04 31.41 33.50
C LEU A 23 -25.58 31.45 32.06
N PRO A 24 -25.06 32.35 31.19
CA PRO A 24 -25.45 32.30 29.80
C PRO A 24 -25.08 30.90 29.31
N LEU A 25 -26.10 30.13 28.94
CA LEU A 25 -25.93 28.96 28.09
C LEU A 25 -25.21 29.50 26.87
N GLY A 26 -23.88 29.42 26.89
CA GLY A 26 -23.06 29.87 25.78
C GLY A 26 -23.69 29.27 24.55
N THR A 27 -23.96 30.10 23.55
CA THR A 27 -24.48 29.61 22.28
C THR A 27 -23.56 28.47 21.89
N ILE A 28 -24.08 27.24 21.90
CA ILE A 28 -23.44 26.11 21.24
C ILE A 28 -23.46 26.54 19.79
N SER A 29 -22.42 27.25 19.37
CA SER A 29 -22.19 27.56 17.98
C SER A 29 -22.04 26.18 17.36
N ALA A 30 -23.09 25.74 16.66
CA ALA A 30 -22.99 24.57 15.81
C ALA A 30 -21.76 24.83 14.95
N GLN A 31 -20.71 24.02 15.10
CA GLN A 31 -19.55 24.13 14.22
C GLN A 31 -20.10 24.25 12.80
N PRO A 32 -19.68 25.25 12.02
CA PRO A 32 -20.24 25.46 10.70
C PRO A 32 -20.15 24.12 9.98
N ARG A 33 -21.32 23.53 9.67
CA ARG A 33 -21.37 22.28 8.91
C ARG A 33 -20.75 22.63 7.58
N LYS A 34 -19.47 22.29 7.43
CA LYS A 34 -18.74 22.47 6.19
C LYS A 34 -19.54 21.68 5.17
N GLY A 35 -20.17 22.39 4.24
CA GLY A 35 -20.87 21.77 3.13
C GLY A 35 -19.89 20.91 2.32
N PRO A 36 -20.37 20.16 1.33
CA PRO A 36 -19.46 19.52 0.38
C PRO A 36 -18.52 20.61 -0.19
N ALA A 37 -17.26 20.23 -0.45
CA ALA A 37 -16.25 21.20 -0.89
C ALA A 37 -16.55 21.81 -2.27
N VAL A 38 -17.43 21.17 -3.05
CA VAL A 38 -17.85 21.55 -4.40
C VAL A 38 -19.33 21.21 -4.62
N ASP A 39 -19.97 21.87 -5.59
CA ASP A 39 -21.37 21.63 -5.97
C ASP A 39 -21.55 20.42 -6.91
N GLU A 40 -20.55 20.13 -7.75
CA GLU A 40 -20.56 19.04 -8.74
C GLU A 40 -19.18 18.38 -8.86
N VAL A 41 -19.17 17.08 -9.17
CA VAL A 41 -17.97 16.32 -9.53
C VAL A 41 -18.23 15.63 -10.87
N ILE A 42 -17.46 16.01 -11.89
CA ILE A 42 -17.51 15.40 -13.22
C ILE A 42 -16.36 14.40 -13.33
N VAL A 43 -16.68 13.14 -13.67
CA VAL A 43 -15.67 12.09 -13.85
C VAL A 43 -15.56 11.77 -15.34
N GLU A 44 -14.37 12.00 -15.90
CA GLU A 44 -14.06 11.68 -17.29
C GLU A 44 -12.94 10.65 -17.40
N THR A 45 -12.95 9.87 -18.47
CA THR A 45 -11.87 8.93 -18.80
C THR A 45 -10.96 9.51 -19.87
N ARG A 46 -9.68 9.15 -19.80
CA ARG A 46 -8.69 9.37 -20.88
C ARG A 46 -8.10 8.05 -21.29
N ALA A 47 -7.70 7.97 -22.56
CA ALA A 47 -7.06 6.77 -23.10
C ALA A 47 -5.70 6.49 -22.43
N THR A 48 -4.96 7.53 -22.06
CA THR A 48 -3.66 7.40 -21.39
C THR A 48 -3.50 8.43 -20.27
N GLY A 49 -2.52 8.18 -19.39
CA GLY A 49 -2.19 9.09 -18.29
C GLY A 49 -1.55 10.39 -18.76
N GLU A 50 -0.75 10.34 -19.83
CA GLU A 50 -0.08 11.49 -20.42
C GLU A 50 -1.09 12.53 -20.91
N VAL A 51 -2.17 12.07 -21.58
CA VAL A 51 -3.28 12.94 -21.99
C VAL A 51 -3.97 13.54 -20.77
N ALA A 52 -4.22 12.75 -19.73
CA ALA A 52 -4.86 13.24 -18.51
C ALA A 52 -4.02 14.30 -17.80
N VAL A 53 -2.70 14.14 -17.73
CA VAL A 53 -1.80 15.14 -17.14
C VAL A 53 -1.73 16.41 -17.99
N GLY A 54 -1.73 16.29 -19.33
CA GLY A 54 -1.82 17.44 -20.21
C GLY A 54 -3.12 18.24 -20.01
N ASP A 55 -4.24 17.55 -19.82
CA ASP A 55 -5.53 18.18 -19.53
C ASP A 55 -5.54 18.88 -18.16
N VAL A 56 -4.88 18.31 -17.14
CA VAL A 56 -4.70 19.01 -15.86
C VAL A 56 -3.83 20.25 -16.02
N ALA A 57 -2.69 20.12 -16.73
CA ALA A 57 -1.76 21.22 -16.94
C ALA A 57 -2.34 22.38 -17.76
N THR A 58 -3.38 22.13 -18.55
CA THR A 58 -4.10 23.13 -19.36
C THR A 58 -5.40 23.62 -18.71
N GLY A 59 -5.75 23.12 -17.52
CA GLY A 59 -6.95 23.50 -16.79
C GLY A 59 -8.25 22.89 -17.32
N ARG A 60 -8.17 21.87 -18.19
CA ARG A 60 -9.34 21.10 -18.65
C ARG A 60 -9.83 20.12 -17.59
N LEU A 61 -8.93 19.58 -16.77
CA LEU A 61 -9.26 18.75 -15.61
C LEU A 61 -8.70 19.40 -14.35
N ASP A 62 -9.45 19.33 -13.24
CA ASP A 62 -8.96 19.86 -11.95
C ASP A 62 -7.88 18.96 -11.32
N PHE A 63 -7.99 17.65 -11.48
CA PHE A 63 -6.99 16.69 -11.00
C PHE A 63 -7.04 15.35 -11.74
N TYR A 64 -5.95 14.59 -11.63
CA TYR A 64 -5.86 13.21 -12.10
C TYR A 64 -5.43 12.30 -10.95
N ALA A 65 -6.23 11.27 -10.67
CA ALA A 65 -6.14 10.47 -9.44
C ALA A 65 -5.14 9.28 -9.50
N LYS A 66 -4.31 9.19 -10.55
CA LYS A 66 -3.36 8.09 -10.72
C LYS A 66 -1.93 8.62 -10.82
N SER A 67 -1.03 8.00 -10.08
CA SER A 67 0.41 8.26 -10.16
C SER A 67 0.96 7.73 -11.48
N LEU A 68 1.80 8.54 -12.13
CA LEU A 68 2.50 8.17 -13.35
C LEU A 68 4.01 8.10 -13.10
N ALA A 69 4.72 7.44 -14.00
CA ALA A 69 6.17 7.36 -13.95
C ALA A 69 6.78 8.78 -14.01
N PRO A 70 7.90 9.04 -13.30
CA PRO A 70 8.60 10.33 -13.33
C PRO A 70 8.87 10.85 -14.75
N THR A 71 9.18 9.94 -15.68
CA THR A 71 9.45 10.24 -17.10
C THR A 71 8.28 10.93 -17.81
N VAL A 72 7.04 10.66 -17.41
CA VAL A 72 5.87 11.34 -17.98
C VAL A 72 5.93 12.83 -17.68
N TYR A 73 6.30 13.19 -16.46
CA TYR A 73 6.41 14.60 -16.06
C TYR A 73 7.66 15.24 -16.65
N GLU A 74 8.81 14.55 -16.63
CA GLU A 74 10.07 15.05 -17.21
C GLU A 74 9.91 15.45 -18.68
N GLY A 75 9.15 14.67 -19.45
CA GLY A 75 8.87 14.92 -20.86
C GLY A 75 7.95 16.10 -21.15
N LEU A 76 7.33 16.72 -20.14
CA LEU A 76 6.47 17.89 -20.35
C LEU A 76 7.29 19.17 -20.57
N PRO A 77 6.83 20.07 -21.45
CA PRO A 77 7.31 21.45 -21.50
C PRO A 77 7.20 22.15 -20.13
N GLU A 78 8.15 23.03 -19.82
CA GLU A 78 8.25 23.70 -18.51
C GLU A 78 6.97 24.47 -18.14
N TYR A 79 6.40 25.21 -19.10
CA TYR A 79 5.17 25.98 -18.88
C TYR A 79 3.95 25.11 -18.51
N LEU A 80 3.95 23.82 -18.87
CA LEU A 80 2.91 22.87 -18.44
C LEU A 80 3.21 22.32 -17.04
N LYS A 81 4.49 22.10 -16.72
CA LYS A 81 4.91 21.65 -15.38
C LYS A 81 4.59 22.68 -14.30
N GLU A 82 4.76 23.97 -14.61
CA GLU A 82 4.45 25.08 -13.69
C GLU A 82 2.97 25.10 -13.25
N ASN A 83 2.07 24.58 -14.09
CA ASN A 83 0.64 24.48 -13.79
C ASN A 83 0.27 23.21 -13.00
N LEU A 84 1.23 22.30 -12.76
CA LEU A 84 0.99 21.04 -12.09
C LEU A 84 1.49 21.07 -10.64
N ARG A 85 0.61 20.68 -9.71
CA ARG A 85 0.99 20.35 -8.35
C ARG A 85 1.00 18.84 -8.16
N LEU A 86 2.19 18.25 -8.16
CA LEU A 86 2.35 16.82 -7.87
C LEU A 86 2.25 16.56 -6.37
N ILE A 87 1.44 15.58 -5.99
CA ILE A 87 1.29 15.14 -4.60
C ILE A 87 1.94 13.76 -4.49
N PRO A 88 3.02 13.60 -3.71
CA PRO A 88 3.64 12.30 -3.52
C PRO A 88 2.68 11.36 -2.79
N ASN A 89 2.53 10.16 -3.31
CA ASN A 89 1.69 9.11 -2.73
C ASN A 89 2.27 7.72 -3.00
N ALA A 90 1.90 6.75 -2.17
CA ALA A 90 2.07 5.35 -2.50
C ALA A 90 0.84 4.89 -3.31
N GLY A 91 0.88 5.12 -4.62
CA GLY A 91 -0.26 4.88 -5.53
C GLY A 91 -0.59 3.40 -5.79
N GLY A 92 0.35 2.50 -5.48
CA GLY A 92 0.17 1.06 -5.64
C GLY A 92 1.43 0.28 -5.29
N THR A 93 1.31 -1.04 -5.31
CA THR A 93 2.41 -1.98 -5.11
C THR A 93 2.49 -2.90 -6.31
N TRP A 94 3.70 -3.18 -6.78
CA TRP A 94 3.94 -4.21 -7.78
C TRP A 94 4.42 -5.47 -7.08
N GLU A 95 3.84 -6.60 -7.44
CA GLU A 95 4.17 -7.89 -6.87
C GLU A 95 4.06 -8.99 -7.93
N ILE A 96 4.63 -10.15 -7.64
CA ILE A 96 4.54 -11.34 -8.48
C ILE A 96 3.80 -12.42 -7.69
N THR A 97 2.55 -12.67 -8.08
CA THR A 97 1.77 -13.78 -7.54
C THR A 97 2.18 -15.07 -8.23
N LEU A 98 2.59 -16.05 -7.44
CA LEU A 98 2.97 -17.38 -7.90
C LEU A 98 1.90 -18.38 -7.49
N ASN A 99 1.46 -19.23 -8.42
CA ASN A 99 0.49 -20.27 -8.12
C ASN A 99 1.17 -21.47 -7.41
N PRO A 100 0.90 -21.73 -6.11
CA PRO A 100 1.52 -22.82 -5.39
C PRO A 100 0.78 -24.16 -5.57
N TYR A 101 -0.21 -24.21 -6.46
CA TYR A 101 -1.09 -25.35 -6.59
C TYR A 101 -0.39 -26.62 -7.10
N TYR A 102 -0.75 -27.73 -6.49
CA TYR A 102 -0.50 -29.09 -6.94
C TYR A 102 -1.67 -29.95 -6.46
N GLU A 103 -1.89 -31.10 -7.09
CA GLU A 103 -2.96 -32.01 -6.71
C GLU A 103 -2.64 -32.78 -5.43
N GLU A 104 -3.64 -32.96 -4.59
CA GLU A 104 -3.51 -33.73 -3.35
C GLU A 104 -3.01 -35.14 -3.65
N GLY A 105 -2.00 -35.60 -2.89
CA GLY A 105 -1.38 -36.90 -3.09
C GLY A 105 -0.37 -36.98 -4.24
N THR A 106 -0.20 -35.93 -5.06
CA THR A 106 0.85 -35.87 -6.09
C THR A 106 1.70 -34.60 -5.94
N PRO A 107 2.68 -34.59 -5.02
CA PRO A 107 3.51 -33.44 -4.76
C PRO A 107 4.05 -32.80 -6.04
N TYR A 108 3.84 -31.49 -6.18
CA TYR A 108 4.32 -30.65 -7.30
C TYR A 108 3.72 -30.95 -8.67
N LEU A 109 2.78 -31.88 -8.79
CA LEU A 109 2.14 -32.22 -10.06
C LEU A 109 0.73 -31.61 -10.14
N VAL A 110 0.32 -31.25 -11.35
CA VAL A 110 -1.04 -30.78 -11.65
C VAL A 110 -1.52 -31.40 -12.95
N ASN A 111 -2.75 -31.91 -12.98
CA ASN A 111 -3.40 -32.33 -14.21
C ASN A 111 -4.23 -31.18 -14.77
N VAL A 112 -3.94 -30.83 -16.02
CA VAL A 112 -4.69 -29.86 -16.80
C VAL A 112 -5.18 -30.58 -18.04
N GLU A 113 -6.50 -30.72 -18.18
CA GLU A 113 -7.15 -31.33 -19.35
C GLU A 113 -6.61 -32.74 -19.69
N GLY A 114 -6.39 -33.56 -18.66
CA GLY A 114 -5.89 -34.94 -18.82
C GLY A 114 -4.38 -35.06 -19.03
N LYS A 115 -3.63 -33.96 -18.97
CA LYS A 115 -2.16 -33.99 -19.03
C LYS A 115 -1.54 -33.53 -17.72
N THR A 116 -0.58 -34.32 -17.23
CA THR A 116 0.18 -34.00 -16.02
C THR A 116 1.33 -33.03 -16.32
N TYR A 117 1.45 -31.99 -15.51
CA TYR A 117 2.51 -30.99 -15.55
C TYR A 117 3.22 -30.94 -14.20
N PHE A 118 4.52 -30.65 -14.23
CA PHE A 118 5.27 -30.27 -13.04
C PHE A 118 5.15 -28.76 -12.80
N ASN A 119 4.74 -28.36 -11.60
CA ASN A 119 4.68 -26.96 -11.18
C ASN A 119 5.85 -26.65 -10.22
N PRO A 120 6.92 -25.96 -10.68
CA PRO A 120 8.04 -25.61 -9.81
C PRO A 120 7.61 -24.64 -8.70
N PHE A 121 6.56 -23.84 -8.92
CA PHE A 121 6.06 -22.92 -7.91
C PHE A 121 5.23 -23.60 -6.84
N ALA A 122 4.87 -24.88 -6.96
CA ALA A 122 4.35 -25.66 -5.83
C ALA A 122 5.42 -25.81 -4.73
N ILE A 123 6.70 -25.75 -5.07
CA ILE A 123 7.81 -25.87 -4.12
C ILE A 123 8.02 -24.53 -3.40
N ARG A 124 7.85 -24.53 -2.07
CA ARG A 124 8.01 -23.32 -1.25
C ARG A 124 9.42 -22.72 -1.36
N LYS A 125 10.47 -23.55 -1.39
CA LYS A 125 11.87 -23.12 -1.48
C LYS A 125 12.13 -22.34 -2.78
N VAL A 126 11.57 -22.80 -3.91
CA VAL A 126 11.62 -22.07 -5.19
C VAL A 126 10.95 -20.71 -5.08
N ARG A 127 9.71 -20.64 -4.54
CA ARG A 127 9.01 -19.36 -4.37
C ARG A 127 9.77 -18.39 -3.47
N PHE A 128 10.35 -18.90 -2.38
CA PHE A 128 11.09 -18.08 -1.42
C PHE A 128 12.40 -17.56 -2.02
N ALA A 129 13.10 -18.39 -2.82
CA ALA A 129 14.34 -18.03 -3.51
C ALA A 129 14.17 -16.81 -4.45
N LEU A 130 12.97 -16.60 -5.00
CA LEU A 130 12.69 -15.42 -5.84
C LEU A 130 12.89 -14.09 -5.10
N ASN A 131 12.82 -14.06 -3.76
CA ASN A 131 13.14 -12.85 -3.02
C ASN A 131 14.60 -12.42 -3.20
N TYR A 132 15.51 -13.38 -3.38
CA TYR A 132 16.91 -13.14 -3.69
C TYR A 132 17.14 -12.96 -5.19
N LEU A 133 16.36 -13.62 -6.06
CA LEU A 133 16.58 -13.51 -7.50
C LEU A 133 16.27 -12.12 -8.06
N ILE A 134 15.23 -11.45 -7.53
CA ILE A 134 14.71 -10.21 -8.11
C ILE A 134 15.54 -9.02 -7.63
N ASN A 135 16.26 -8.40 -8.56
CA ASN A 135 16.90 -7.10 -8.36
C ASN A 135 15.86 -5.97 -8.37
N ARG A 136 15.33 -5.66 -7.18
CA ARG A 136 14.30 -4.61 -6.99
C ARG A 136 14.88 -3.22 -7.18
N LYS A 137 16.16 -3.02 -6.86
CA LYS A 137 16.86 -1.75 -7.12
C LYS A 137 16.87 -1.41 -8.60
N TYR A 138 17.20 -2.37 -9.46
CA TYR A 138 17.15 -2.20 -10.91
C TYR A 138 15.73 -1.85 -11.38
N LEU A 139 14.70 -2.52 -10.85
CA LEU A 139 13.31 -2.17 -11.20
C LEU A 139 12.96 -0.74 -10.78
N VAL A 140 13.35 -0.31 -9.59
CA VAL A 140 13.11 1.05 -9.11
C VAL A 140 13.87 2.08 -9.95
N ASP A 141 15.17 1.88 -10.13
CA ASP A 141 16.06 2.87 -10.75
C ASP A 141 15.89 2.92 -12.26
N GLU A 142 15.86 1.76 -12.93
CA GLU A 142 15.93 1.70 -14.38
C GLU A 142 14.56 1.57 -15.05
N VAL A 143 13.64 0.81 -14.45
CA VAL A 143 12.30 0.61 -15.02
C VAL A 143 11.34 1.70 -14.57
N LEU A 144 11.29 1.98 -13.27
CA LEU A 144 10.41 3.00 -12.69
C LEU A 144 11.06 4.40 -12.64
N LYS A 145 12.34 4.53 -13.03
CA LYS A 145 13.06 5.81 -13.06
C LYS A 145 13.02 6.58 -11.73
N GLY A 146 13.19 5.85 -10.63
CA GLY A 146 13.12 6.38 -9.26
C GLY A 146 11.70 6.60 -8.73
N GLY A 147 10.66 6.29 -9.51
CA GLY A 147 9.25 6.49 -9.16
C GLY A 147 8.66 5.46 -8.19
N GLY A 148 9.50 4.72 -7.46
CA GLY A 148 9.07 3.65 -6.56
C GLY A 148 10.07 3.41 -5.44
N GLU A 149 9.68 2.52 -4.51
CA GLU A 149 10.52 2.12 -3.38
C GLU A 149 10.53 0.59 -3.27
N VAL A 150 11.63 0.05 -2.76
CA VAL A 150 11.80 -1.40 -2.59
C VAL A 150 10.87 -1.91 -1.51
N ALA A 151 10.08 -2.94 -1.84
CA ALA A 151 9.26 -3.68 -0.90
C ALA A 151 9.58 -5.19 -0.96
N TYR A 152 9.78 -5.80 0.21
CA TYR A 152 10.04 -7.24 0.35
C TYR A 152 8.80 -8.04 0.76
N SER A 153 7.69 -7.37 1.06
CA SER A 153 6.45 -8.00 1.50
C SER A 153 5.23 -7.18 1.06
N PRO A 154 4.01 -7.74 1.18
CA PRO A 154 2.77 -6.98 0.95
C PRO A 154 2.61 -5.78 1.89
N ILE A 155 3.32 -5.78 3.03
CA ILE A 155 3.46 -4.60 3.87
C ILE A 155 4.61 -3.79 3.28
N ALA A 156 4.28 -2.78 2.48
CA ALA A 156 5.23 -1.87 1.84
C ALA A 156 5.76 -0.81 2.83
N PRO A 157 6.88 -0.12 2.53
CA PRO A 157 7.44 0.95 3.38
C PRO A 157 6.45 2.06 3.75
N SER A 158 5.49 2.35 2.87
CA SER A 158 4.44 3.34 3.10
C SER A 158 3.40 2.90 4.15
N HIS A 159 3.34 1.62 4.51
CA HIS A 159 2.38 1.09 5.46
C HIS A 159 2.87 1.29 6.91
N PRO A 160 2.05 1.79 7.85
CA PRO A 160 2.47 2.07 9.23
C PRO A 160 3.03 0.86 10.01
N ALA A 161 2.64 -0.35 9.60
CA ALA A 161 3.10 -1.60 10.18
C ALA A 161 4.48 -2.08 9.65
N TYR A 162 5.06 -1.43 8.63
CA TYR A 162 6.31 -1.87 8.00
C TYR A 162 7.45 -2.06 9.00
N LYS A 163 7.55 -1.14 9.98
CA LYS A 163 8.54 -1.16 11.06
C LYS A 163 8.63 -2.46 11.86
N TYR A 164 7.55 -3.25 11.89
CA TYR A 164 7.52 -4.53 12.60
C TYR A 164 8.16 -5.69 11.80
N PHE A 165 8.47 -5.48 10.52
CA PHE A 165 9.00 -6.49 9.62
C PHE A 165 10.45 -6.23 9.18
N GLU A 166 10.98 -5.03 9.43
CA GLU A 166 12.34 -4.65 9.00
C GLU A 166 13.41 -5.62 9.51
N ASP A 167 13.32 -6.01 10.79
CA ASP A 167 14.27 -6.96 11.38
C ASP A 167 14.15 -8.36 10.78
N ILE A 168 12.94 -8.76 10.36
CA ILE A 168 12.74 -10.03 9.65
C ILE A 168 13.48 -10.00 8.32
N PHE A 169 13.37 -8.93 7.54
CA PHE A 169 14.05 -8.81 6.25
C PHE A 169 15.58 -8.80 6.41
N LYS A 170 16.09 -8.10 7.43
CA LYS A 170 17.52 -8.11 7.77
C LYS A 170 18.03 -9.49 8.16
N ASN A 171 17.27 -10.21 9.00
CA ASN A 171 17.63 -11.56 9.43
C ASN A 171 17.64 -12.57 8.27
N TRP A 172 16.77 -12.38 7.27
CA TRP A 172 16.81 -13.17 6.03
C TRP A 172 17.86 -12.69 5.02
N GLY A 173 18.56 -11.59 5.30
CA GLY A 173 19.59 -11.05 4.40
C GLY A 173 19.03 -10.50 3.09
N PHE A 174 17.78 -10.01 3.07
CA PHE A 174 17.22 -9.39 1.88
C PHE A 174 17.89 -8.05 1.59
N THR A 175 18.30 -7.87 0.33
CA THR A 175 18.92 -6.65 -0.19
C THR A 175 18.14 -6.12 -1.40
N PRO A 176 18.23 -4.81 -1.70
CA PRO A 176 17.59 -4.23 -2.87
C PRO A 176 18.02 -4.88 -4.19
N GLU A 177 19.29 -5.25 -4.30
CA GLU A 177 19.90 -5.85 -5.48
C GLU A 177 19.60 -7.34 -5.62
N GLY A 178 19.16 -7.98 -4.53
CA GLY A 178 19.05 -9.44 -4.46
C GLY A 178 20.41 -10.13 -4.30
N ASN A 179 20.39 -11.45 -4.45
CA ASN A 179 21.53 -12.34 -4.51
C ASN A 179 21.20 -13.48 -5.48
N GLU A 180 21.54 -13.28 -6.76
CA GLU A 180 21.22 -14.22 -7.84
C GLU A 180 21.89 -15.58 -7.64
N GLU A 181 23.16 -15.61 -7.20
CA GLU A 181 23.89 -16.85 -6.95
C GLU A 181 23.18 -17.71 -5.89
N LEU A 182 22.84 -17.11 -4.74
CA LEU A 182 22.08 -17.78 -3.68
C LEU A 182 20.71 -18.24 -4.20
N ALA A 183 20.01 -17.42 -4.97
CA ALA A 183 18.70 -17.77 -5.50
C ALA A 183 18.78 -19.00 -6.41
N LEU A 184 19.74 -19.02 -7.34
CA LEU A 184 19.95 -20.12 -8.27
C LEU A 184 20.37 -21.39 -7.54
N GLN A 185 21.23 -21.29 -6.53
CA GLN A 185 21.58 -22.42 -5.67
C GLN A 185 20.33 -22.99 -4.98
N MET A 186 19.53 -22.14 -4.34
CA MET A 186 18.31 -22.57 -3.63
C MET A 186 17.30 -23.23 -4.58
N ILE A 187 17.17 -22.72 -5.80
CA ILE A 187 16.30 -23.29 -6.84
C ILE A 187 16.83 -24.64 -7.30
N ASP A 188 18.13 -24.76 -7.60
CA ASP A 188 18.73 -26.01 -8.08
C ASP A 188 18.62 -27.13 -7.05
N GLU A 189 18.91 -26.82 -5.78
CA GLU A 189 18.72 -27.75 -4.67
C GLU A 189 17.25 -28.20 -4.58
N ALA A 190 16.31 -27.25 -4.60
CA ALA A 190 14.88 -27.54 -4.50
C ALA A 190 14.35 -28.40 -5.66
N LEU A 191 14.83 -28.14 -6.88
CA LEU A 191 14.45 -28.91 -8.07
C LEU A 191 15.10 -30.30 -8.07
N THR A 192 16.32 -30.43 -7.57
CA THR A 192 16.99 -31.72 -7.42
C THR A 192 16.27 -32.60 -6.40
N GLU A 193 15.94 -32.06 -5.22
CA GLU A 193 15.14 -32.74 -4.19
C GLU A 193 13.76 -33.19 -4.75
N ALA A 194 13.10 -32.32 -5.53
CA ALA A 194 11.83 -32.65 -6.16
C ALA A 194 11.96 -33.75 -7.23
N ALA A 195 13.05 -33.73 -8.01
CA ALA A 195 13.32 -34.76 -9.01
C ALA A 195 13.52 -36.14 -8.37
N GLU A 196 14.28 -36.21 -7.27
CA GLU A 196 14.48 -37.44 -6.49
C GLU A 196 13.16 -37.97 -5.91
N LEU A 197 12.35 -37.10 -5.30
CA LEU A 197 11.05 -37.46 -4.74
C LEU A 197 10.08 -38.01 -5.79
N LEU A 198 10.16 -37.48 -7.02
CA LEU A 198 9.35 -37.94 -8.15
C LEU A 198 9.97 -39.15 -8.88
N GLY A 199 11.00 -39.79 -8.31
CA GLY A 199 11.62 -40.99 -8.88
C GLY A 199 12.44 -40.72 -10.13
N GLY A 200 13.10 -39.55 -10.22
CA GLY A 200 13.93 -39.16 -11.35
C GLY A 200 13.15 -38.78 -12.61
N ARG A 201 11.83 -38.54 -12.49
CA ARG A 201 10.96 -38.16 -13.61
C ARG A 201 11.22 -36.77 -14.17
N LEU A 202 11.90 -35.92 -13.41
CA LEU A 202 12.41 -34.63 -13.87
C LEU A 202 13.86 -34.84 -14.32
N LYS A 203 14.12 -34.74 -15.63
CA LYS A 203 15.48 -34.66 -16.16
C LYS A 203 15.84 -33.19 -16.31
N LYS A 204 17.03 -32.82 -15.80
CA LYS A 204 17.65 -31.51 -16.07
C LYS A 204 17.87 -31.34 -17.57
#